data_AF-A0A7W6FJR7-F1
#
_entry.id   AF-A0A7W6FJR7-F1
#
_cell.length_a   1.000
_cell.length_b   1.000
_cell.length_c   1.000
_cell.angle_alpha   90.00
_cell.angle_beta   90.00
_cell.angle_gamma   90.00
#
_symmetry.space_group_name_H-M   'P 1'
#
loop_
_entity.id
_entity.type
_entity.pdbx_description
1 polymer ?
#
loop_
_entity_poly.entity_id
_entity_poly.type
_entity_poly.pdbx_seq_one_letter_code
_entity_poly.pdbx_strand_id
1 'polypeptide(L)'
;MARKNLLEGLAGMPDESAASNYPMRGAGRSLVRSLDELAKQAEKFLEGEAVVDLDPDAVEASFVQDRLSEDDDDFRALVEAIRARGQDTPILVRPHGKIDGRYQVVFGHRRLRAARELGRNVRAVVKTMDDRTHVIAQGQENSARADLTFIERALFAGRLEELGYDREVISTALAANAASVSKMMSVMERISPEVVRAIGAAPGVGRERWVALSLLAGKASNTANVAEVLQDDNFHQLPSDKRFEALYAALNKSARPVKKTVAARKDTWQPRDKAVQAEMKNDGKAFSLSMKARNAGRFGEFLSSRLDALYEQFLAEEGKQGD
;
A
#
# COMPACT_ATOMS: atom_id res chain seq x y z
N MET A 1 -48.46 -52.33 14.03
CA MET A 1 -48.52 -51.47 15.24
C MET A 1 -47.24 -51.66 16.04
N ALA A 2 -46.55 -50.68 16.61
CA ALA A 2 -46.42 -49.25 16.43
C ALA A 2 -45.11 -48.92 17.19
N ARG A 3 -44.21 -48.15 16.58
CA ARG A 3 -42.87 -47.85 17.10
C ARG A 3 -42.98 -47.01 18.38
N LYS A 4 -42.28 -47.42 19.44
CA LYS A 4 -42.18 -46.66 20.69
C LYS A 4 -41.00 -45.69 20.58
N ASN A 5 -41.30 -44.42 20.77
CA ASN A 5 -40.45 -43.25 20.61
C ASN A 5 -39.17 -43.32 21.46
N LEU A 6 -38.04 -43.01 20.83
CA LEU A 6 -36.70 -42.94 21.43
C LEU A 6 -36.17 -41.50 21.46
N LEU A 7 -37.08 -40.52 21.50
CA LEU A 7 -36.79 -39.09 21.30
C LEU A 7 -37.59 -38.20 22.26
N GLU A 8 -37.70 -38.61 23.52
CA GLU A 8 -38.40 -37.88 24.58
C GLU A 8 -37.45 -37.69 25.78
N GLY A 9 -36.35 -36.97 25.54
CA GLY A 9 -35.32 -36.75 26.57
C GLY A 9 -34.26 -35.70 26.28
N LEU A 10 -34.44 -34.81 25.30
CA LEU A 10 -33.45 -33.77 24.95
C LEU A 10 -34.07 -32.38 24.72
N ALA A 11 -35.13 -32.07 25.47
CA ALA A 11 -35.67 -30.71 25.58
C ALA A 11 -35.32 -30.16 26.97
N GLY A 12 -34.14 -29.56 27.10
CA GLY A 12 -33.76 -28.92 28.36
C GLY A 12 -32.28 -28.67 28.58
N MET A 13 -31.53 -28.21 27.57
CA MET A 13 -30.23 -27.58 27.83
C MET A 13 -30.31 -26.09 27.49
N PRO A 14 -29.79 -25.20 28.36
CA PRO A 14 -29.84 -23.77 28.16
C PRO A 14 -29.00 -23.36 26.94
N ASP A 15 -29.53 -22.40 26.21
CA ASP A 15 -28.88 -21.70 25.10
C ASP A 15 -27.62 -20.97 25.60
N GLU A 16 -26.47 -21.65 25.58
CA GLU A 16 -25.17 -21.00 25.81
C GLU A 16 -24.69 -20.29 24.54
N SER A 17 -25.40 -19.22 24.20
CA SER A 17 -24.83 -18.07 23.48
C SER A 17 -23.93 -17.27 24.43
N ALA A 18 -22.86 -17.89 24.94
CA ALA A 18 -21.82 -17.19 25.68
C ALA A 18 -20.88 -16.48 24.68
N ALA A 19 -21.37 -15.37 24.13
CA ALA A 19 -20.51 -14.36 23.52
C ALA A 19 -19.47 -13.92 24.56
N SER A 20 -18.23 -14.39 24.40
CA SER A 20 -17.11 -13.92 25.21
C SER A 20 -16.95 -12.42 24.97
N ASN A 21 -17.45 -11.64 25.94
CA ASN A 21 -17.51 -10.20 25.87
C ASN A 21 -16.14 -9.63 26.24
N TYR A 22 -15.13 -9.87 25.40
CA TYR A 22 -13.89 -9.12 25.44
C TYR A 22 -14.14 -7.76 24.78
N PRO A 23 -13.91 -6.63 25.45
CA PRO A 23 -14.05 -5.31 24.84
C PRO A 23 -12.89 -5.05 23.88
N MET A 24 -12.95 -5.65 22.69
CA MET A 24 -12.03 -5.36 21.59
C MET A 24 -12.46 -4.06 20.90
N ARG A 25 -11.64 -3.01 21.06
CA ARG A 25 -11.86 -1.69 20.48
C ARG A 25 -11.50 -1.63 18.99
N GLY A 26 -12.34 -0.90 18.25
CA GLY A 26 -11.97 0.00 17.14
C GLY A 26 -11.57 -0.60 15.79
N ALA A 27 -10.63 -1.55 15.75
CA ALA A 27 -10.06 -2.07 14.48
C ALA A 27 -10.33 -3.57 14.27
N GLY A 28 -10.30 -4.38 15.34
CA GLY A 28 -10.53 -5.83 15.24
C GLY A 28 -11.97 -6.23 14.85
N ARG A 29 -12.98 -5.44 15.25
CA ARG A 29 -14.38 -5.68 14.83
C ARG A 29 -14.64 -5.43 13.35
N SER A 30 -13.82 -4.60 12.69
CA SER A 30 -13.96 -4.31 11.27
C SER A 30 -13.43 -5.46 10.40
N LEU A 31 -12.31 -6.08 10.81
CA LEU A 31 -11.65 -7.18 10.09
C LEU A 31 -12.42 -8.50 10.18
N VAL A 32 -13.01 -8.81 11.33
CA VAL A 32 -13.83 -10.03 11.51
C VAL A 32 -15.13 -9.92 10.71
N ARG A 33 -15.75 -8.73 10.69
CA ARG A 33 -16.97 -8.49 9.89
C ARG A 33 -16.71 -8.58 8.39
N SER A 34 -15.57 -8.12 7.89
CA SER A 34 -15.24 -8.22 6.46
C SER A 34 -14.94 -9.65 6.01
N LEU A 35 -14.29 -10.46 6.85
CA LEU A 35 -14.04 -11.88 6.55
C LEU A 35 -15.33 -12.71 6.55
N ASP A 36 -16.22 -12.49 7.52
CA ASP A 36 -17.52 -13.17 7.57
C ASP A 36 -18.45 -12.74 6.43
N GLU A 37 -18.43 -11.47 6.02
CA GLU A 37 -19.20 -10.98 4.87
C GLU A 37 -18.69 -11.57 3.54
N LEU A 38 -17.38 -11.65 3.36
CA LEU A 38 -16.77 -12.30 2.19
C LEU A 38 -17.00 -13.81 2.18
N ALA A 39 -16.93 -14.47 3.34
CA ALA A 39 -17.25 -15.88 3.48
C ALA A 39 -18.73 -16.14 3.17
N LYS A 40 -19.65 -15.30 3.65
CA LYS A 40 -21.09 -15.38 3.33
C LYS A 40 -21.39 -15.06 1.87
N GLN A 41 -20.67 -14.12 1.26
CA GLN A 41 -20.76 -13.88 -0.18
C GLN A 41 -20.26 -15.09 -0.96
N ALA A 42 -19.11 -15.66 -0.58
CA ALA A 42 -18.60 -16.89 -1.18
C ALA A 42 -19.62 -18.02 -1.02
N GLU A 43 -20.18 -18.26 0.17
CA GLU A 43 -21.22 -19.26 0.41
C GLU A 43 -22.45 -19.04 -0.48
N LYS A 44 -22.94 -17.81 -0.61
CA LYS A 44 -24.03 -17.47 -1.57
C LYS A 44 -23.63 -17.68 -3.03
N PHE A 45 -22.37 -17.47 -3.39
CA PHE A 45 -21.85 -17.75 -4.73
C PHE A 45 -21.72 -19.26 -4.99
N LEU A 46 -21.60 -20.08 -3.94
CA LEU A 46 -21.41 -21.53 -3.94
C LEU A 46 -22.73 -22.32 -3.75
N GLU A 47 -23.84 -21.67 -3.36
CA GLU A 47 -25.14 -22.32 -3.15
C GLU A 47 -25.61 -23.03 -4.43
N GLY A 48 -25.69 -24.36 -4.38
CA GLY A 48 -26.19 -25.23 -5.45
C GLY A 48 -25.13 -25.82 -6.39
N GLU A 49 -23.85 -25.49 -6.22
CA GLU A 49 -22.76 -26.02 -7.06
C GLU A 49 -21.96 -27.13 -6.34
N ALA A 50 -21.58 -28.18 -7.08
CA ALA A 50 -20.86 -29.32 -6.51
C ALA A 50 -19.38 -28.99 -6.26
N VAL A 51 -18.86 -29.38 -5.09
CA VAL A 51 -17.42 -29.31 -4.80
C VAL A 51 -16.72 -30.49 -5.49
N VAL A 52 -15.68 -30.18 -6.27
CA VAL A 52 -14.84 -31.15 -6.98
C VAL A 52 -13.39 -31.06 -6.50
N ASP A 53 -12.64 -32.15 -6.63
CA ASP A 53 -11.19 -32.15 -6.44
C ASP A 53 -10.50 -31.96 -7.79
N LEU A 54 -9.68 -30.92 -7.91
CA LEU A 54 -8.91 -30.62 -9.12
C LEU A 54 -7.42 -30.83 -8.88
N ASP A 55 -6.74 -31.31 -9.92
CA ASP A 55 -5.28 -31.21 -9.99
C ASP A 55 -4.90 -29.72 -10.01
N PRO A 56 -4.08 -29.22 -9.07
CA PRO A 56 -3.70 -27.82 -9.06
C PRO A 56 -2.95 -27.39 -10.32
N ASP A 57 -2.35 -28.29 -11.10
CA ASP A 57 -1.68 -27.96 -12.37
C ASP A 57 -2.66 -27.78 -13.55
N ALA A 58 -3.90 -28.23 -13.39
CA ALA A 58 -5.00 -27.92 -14.30
C ALA A 58 -5.58 -26.51 -14.09
N VAL A 59 -5.24 -25.84 -12.98
CA VAL A 59 -5.77 -24.52 -12.61
C VAL A 59 -4.75 -23.42 -12.88
N GLU A 60 -4.99 -22.58 -13.88
CA GLU A 60 -4.19 -21.38 -14.14
C GLU A 60 -4.32 -20.41 -12.95
N ALA A 61 -3.18 -19.94 -12.45
CA ALA A 61 -3.12 -18.95 -11.37
C ALA A 61 -3.62 -17.57 -11.84
N SER A 62 -3.81 -16.63 -10.91
CA SER A 62 -4.12 -15.24 -11.30
C SER A 62 -3.00 -14.68 -12.17
N PHE A 63 -3.36 -13.86 -13.15
CA PHE A 63 -2.43 -13.01 -13.88
C PHE A 63 -1.87 -11.87 -13.02
N VAL A 64 -2.33 -11.74 -11.78
CA VAL A 64 -1.94 -10.73 -10.80
C VAL A 64 -1.31 -11.41 -9.60
N GLN A 65 -0.10 -10.99 -9.26
CA GLN A 65 0.52 -11.42 -8.01
C GLN A 65 -0.25 -10.84 -6.82
N ASP A 66 -0.52 -11.71 -5.84
CA ASP A 66 -1.34 -11.43 -4.66
C ASP A 66 -0.74 -10.29 -3.81
N ARG A 67 0.59 -10.26 -3.69
CA ARG A 67 1.38 -9.18 -3.07
C ARG A 67 2.77 -9.10 -3.72
N LEU A 68 3.39 -7.92 -3.70
CA LEU A 68 4.82 -7.79 -4.07
C LEU A 68 5.77 -8.41 -3.02
N SER A 69 5.27 -8.74 -1.83
CA SER A 69 5.98 -9.49 -0.78
C SER A 69 5.32 -10.87 -0.60
N GLU A 70 5.88 -11.91 -1.21
CA GLU A 70 5.20 -13.21 -1.40
C GLU A 70 5.45 -14.28 -0.32
N ASP A 71 6.26 -14.03 0.71
CA ASP A 71 6.51 -15.01 1.77
C ASP A 71 6.39 -14.36 3.16
N ASP A 72 5.18 -14.40 3.73
CA ASP A 72 4.94 -14.08 5.13
C ASP A 72 4.70 -15.35 5.97
N ASP A 73 4.89 -15.22 7.29
CA ASP A 73 4.66 -16.30 8.25
C ASP A 73 3.21 -16.83 8.17
N ASP A 74 2.25 -16.01 7.73
CA ASP A 74 0.85 -16.41 7.56
C ASP A 74 0.68 -17.44 6.44
N PHE A 75 1.48 -17.36 5.36
CA PHE A 75 1.41 -18.34 4.28
C PHE A 75 1.91 -19.70 4.76
N ARG A 76 3.00 -19.72 5.53
CA ARG A 76 3.53 -20.94 6.14
C ARG A 76 2.53 -21.55 7.10
N ALA A 77 1.89 -20.73 7.94
CA ALA A 77 0.80 -21.18 8.82
C ALA A 77 -0.38 -21.77 8.03
N LEU A 78 -0.75 -21.20 6.89
CA LEU A 78 -1.80 -21.72 6.00
C LEU A 78 -1.42 -23.09 5.40
N VAL A 79 -0.18 -23.25 4.95
CA VAL A 79 0.33 -24.52 4.41
C VAL A 79 0.29 -25.61 5.49
N GLU A 80 0.78 -25.32 6.70
CA GLU A 80 0.74 -26.28 7.82
C GLU A 80 -0.69 -26.63 8.23
N ALA A 81 -1.57 -25.64 8.26
CA ALA A 81 -3.00 -25.83 8.51
C ALA A 81 -3.60 -26.81 7.49
N ILE A 82 -3.41 -26.57 6.18
CA ILE A 82 -3.96 -27.42 5.12
C ILE A 82 -3.33 -28.83 5.16
N ARG A 83 -2.06 -28.95 5.54
CA ARG A 83 -1.40 -30.24 5.74
C ARG A 83 -2.05 -31.03 6.87
N ALA A 84 -2.32 -30.39 8.01
CA ALA A 84 -2.82 -31.07 9.20
C ALA A 84 -4.31 -31.45 9.11
N ARG A 85 -5.18 -30.57 8.61
CA ARG A 85 -6.64 -30.78 8.62
C ARG A 85 -7.29 -30.90 7.24
N GLY A 86 -6.54 -30.69 6.17
CA GLY A 86 -7.09 -30.58 4.82
C GLY A 86 -7.60 -29.17 4.49
N GLN A 87 -8.23 -29.05 3.32
CA GLN A 87 -8.80 -27.80 2.85
C GLN A 87 -10.27 -27.68 3.24
N ASP A 88 -10.56 -26.86 4.25
CA ASP A 88 -11.93 -26.66 4.75
C ASP A 88 -12.81 -25.92 3.73
N THR A 89 -12.30 -24.80 3.19
CA THR A 89 -13.01 -23.94 2.24
C THR A 89 -12.54 -24.19 0.80
N PRO A 90 -13.42 -24.53 -0.15
CA PRO A 90 -13.04 -24.70 -1.55
C PRO A 90 -12.57 -23.39 -2.19
N ILE A 91 -11.75 -23.47 -3.24
CA ILE A 91 -11.46 -22.33 -4.12
C ILE A 91 -12.61 -22.16 -5.13
N LEU A 92 -12.77 -20.96 -5.68
CA LEU A 92 -13.68 -20.75 -6.82
C LEU A 92 -12.86 -20.72 -8.10
N VAL A 93 -13.24 -21.52 -9.08
CA VAL A 93 -12.63 -21.54 -10.40
C VAL A 93 -13.70 -21.40 -11.48
N ARG A 94 -13.27 -20.99 -12.67
CA ARG A 94 -14.07 -21.06 -13.91
C ARG A 94 -13.39 -21.95 -14.94
N PRO A 95 -14.13 -22.57 -15.87
CA PRO A 95 -13.52 -23.19 -17.05
C PRO A 95 -12.71 -22.18 -17.85
N HIS A 96 -11.56 -22.60 -18.37
CA HIS A 96 -10.70 -21.77 -19.20
C HIS A 96 -11.34 -21.58 -20.58
N GLY A 97 -11.52 -20.32 -21.02
CA GLY A 97 -12.26 -20.02 -22.25
C GLY A 97 -11.62 -20.51 -23.56
N LYS A 98 -10.33 -20.87 -23.54
CA LYS A 98 -9.58 -21.29 -24.76
C LYS A 98 -8.97 -22.69 -24.69
N ILE A 99 -8.96 -23.34 -23.52
CA ILE A 99 -8.22 -24.59 -23.30
C ILE A 99 -9.14 -25.52 -22.53
N ASP A 100 -9.61 -26.56 -23.20
CA ASP A 100 -10.50 -27.53 -22.58
C ASP A 100 -9.80 -28.31 -21.46
N GLY A 101 -10.54 -28.65 -20.42
CA GLY A 101 -10.02 -29.32 -19.23
C GLY A 101 -9.10 -28.47 -18.34
N ARG A 102 -8.91 -27.18 -18.65
CA ARG A 102 -8.23 -26.23 -17.76
C ARG A 102 -9.22 -25.29 -17.09
N TYR A 103 -8.78 -24.76 -15.95
CA TYR A 103 -9.55 -23.84 -15.13
C TYR A 103 -8.75 -22.58 -14.85
N GLN A 104 -9.43 -21.50 -14.52
CA GLN A 104 -8.81 -20.27 -14.03
C GLN A 104 -9.32 -19.99 -12.63
N VAL A 105 -8.42 -19.71 -11.68
CA VAL A 105 -8.84 -19.37 -10.33
C VAL A 105 -9.47 -17.96 -10.28
N VAL A 106 -10.61 -17.90 -9.63
CA VAL A 106 -11.39 -16.68 -9.39
C VAL A 106 -11.08 -16.16 -7.98
N PHE A 107 -11.10 -17.04 -6.98
CA PHE A 107 -10.76 -16.75 -5.59
C PHE A 107 -10.01 -17.91 -4.93
N GLY A 108 -9.17 -17.59 -3.93
CA GLY A 108 -8.47 -18.62 -3.14
C GLY A 108 -7.05 -18.93 -3.63
N HIS A 109 -6.37 -17.94 -4.21
CA HIS A 109 -5.01 -18.05 -4.76
C HIS A 109 -3.99 -18.70 -3.82
N ARG A 110 -3.95 -18.27 -2.55
CA ARG A 110 -3.03 -18.84 -1.54
C ARG A 110 -3.32 -20.32 -1.26
N ARG A 111 -4.59 -20.77 -1.32
CA ARG A 111 -4.96 -22.18 -1.16
C ARG A 111 -4.52 -23.01 -2.36
N LEU A 112 -4.66 -22.50 -3.57
CA LEU A 112 -4.13 -23.14 -4.78
C LEU A 112 -2.60 -23.30 -4.69
N ARG A 113 -1.88 -22.24 -4.28
CA ARG A 113 -0.42 -22.30 -4.06
C ARG A 113 -0.04 -23.33 -3.00
N ALA A 114 -0.74 -23.35 -1.87
CA ALA A 114 -0.50 -24.32 -0.80
C ALA A 114 -0.77 -25.76 -1.26
N ALA A 115 -1.83 -26.00 -2.05
CA ALA A 115 -2.13 -27.32 -2.62
C ALA A 115 -1.02 -27.80 -3.56
N ARG A 116 -0.48 -26.91 -4.42
CA ARG A 116 0.71 -27.19 -5.25
C ARG A 116 1.93 -27.55 -4.40
N GLU A 117 2.23 -26.75 -3.39
CA GLU A 117 3.40 -26.98 -2.52
C GLU A 117 3.30 -28.29 -1.75
N LEU A 118 2.09 -28.70 -1.39
CA LEU A 118 1.81 -29.96 -0.72
C LEU A 118 1.68 -31.16 -1.68
N GLY A 119 1.70 -30.94 -3.00
CA GLY A 119 1.52 -32.00 -4.00
C GLY A 119 0.17 -32.70 -3.89
N ARG A 120 -0.90 -31.96 -3.59
CA ARG A 120 -2.26 -32.51 -3.39
C ARG A 120 -3.30 -31.83 -4.27
N ASN A 121 -4.39 -32.53 -4.53
CA ASN A 121 -5.56 -31.94 -5.18
C ASN A 121 -6.13 -30.79 -4.33
N VAL A 122 -6.70 -29.81 -5.04
CA VAL A 122 -7.37 -28.65 -4.47
C VAL A 122 -8.88 -28.83 -4.57
N ARG A 123 -9.59 -28.62 -3.46
CA ARG A 123 -11.06 -28.60 -3.46
C ARG A 123 -11.52 -27.31 -4.11
N ALA A 124 -12.36 -27.42 -5.13
CA ALA A 124 -12.81 -26.29 -5.94
C ALA A 124 -14.30 -26.37 -6.22
N VAL A 125 -14.90 -25.22 -6.44
CA VAL A 125 -16.22 -25.11 -7.07
C VAL A 125 -16.02 -24.48 -8.45
N VAL A 126 -16.63 -25.12 -9.45
CA VAL A 126 -16.50 -24.73 -10.85
C VAL A 126 -17.74 -23.95 -11.27
N LYS A 127 -17.55 -22.64 -11.49
CA LYS A 127 -18.61 -21.73 -11.91
C LYS A 127 -18.33 -21.15 -13.29
N THR A 128 -19.29 -21.31 -14.19
CA THR A 128 -19.21 -20.65 -15.49
C THR A 128 -19.40 -19.15 -15.32
N MET A 129 -18.43 -18.38 -15.80
CA MET A 129 -18.47 -16.92 -15.86
C MET A 129 -17.74 -16.43 -17.11
N ASP A 130 -18.07 -15.22 -17.55
CA ASP A 130 -17.38 -14.56 -18.64
C ASP A 130 -16.10 -13.85 -18.14
N ASP A 131 -15.27 -13.43 -19.10
CA ASP A 131 -13.97 -12.79 -18.83
C ASP A 131 -14.12 -11.51 -18.02
N ARG A 132 -15.17 -10.72 -18.31
CA ARG A 132 -15.47 -9.47 -17.59
C ARG A 132 -15.82 -9.73 -16.12
N THR A 133 -16.72 -10.67 -15.83
CA THR A 133 -17.10 -11.01 -14.45
C THR A 133 -15.95 -11.63 -13.68
N HIS A 134 -15.14 -12.49 -14.32
CA HIS A 134 -13.96 -13.09 -13.71
C HIS A 134 -12.96 -12.05 -13.20
N VAL A 135 -12.60 -11.09 -14.05
CA VAL A 135 -11.67 -10.02 -13.69
C VAL A 135 -12.23 -9.09 -12.62
N ILE A 136 -13.51 -8.74 -12.70
CA ILE A 136 -14.16 -7.92 -11.67
C ILE A 136 -14.15 -8.65 -10.33
N ALA A 137 -14.53 -9.92 -10.31
CA ALA A 137 -14.55 -10.74 -9.10
C ALA A 137 -13.14 -10.79 -8.47
N GLN A 138 -12.12 -11.08 -9.28
CA GLN A 138 -10.74 -11.15 -8.80
C GLN A 138 -10.23 -9.80 -8.27
N GLY A 139 -10.52 -8.69 -8.96
CA GLY A 139 -10.15 -7.35 -8.49
C GLY A 139 -10.85 -6.97 -7.19
N GLN A 140 -12.12 -7.37 -7.02
CA GLN A 140 -12.90 -7.11 -5.82
C GLN A 140 -12.38 -7.89 -4.62
N GLU A 141 -11.91 -9.13 -4.80
CA GLU A 141 -11.26 -9.87 -3.71
C GLU A 141 -10.05 -9.10 -3.18
N ASN A 142 -9.20 -8.66 -4.11
CA ASN A 142 -7.96 -7.97 -3.81
C ASN A 142 -8.25 -6.60 -3.19
N SER A 143 -9.25 -5.88 -3.70
CA SER A 143 -9.66 -4.56 -3.21
C SER A 143 -10.36 -4.59 -1.85
N ALA A 144 -11.03 -5.69 -1.50
CA ALA A 144 -11.64 -5.88 -0.18
C ALA A 144 -10.58 -6.06 0.93
N ARG A 145 -9.33 -6.35 0.57
CA ARG A 145 -8.22 -6.38 1.50
C ARG A 145 -7.76 -4.95 1.76
N ALA A 146 -7.83 -4.53 3.03
CA ALA A 146 -7.69 -3.14 3.46
C ALA A 146 -6.29 -2.53 3.29
N ASP A 147 -5.34 -3.24 2.70
CA ASP A 147 -3.91 -2.96 2.74
C ASP A 147 -3.23 -2.80 1.38
N LEU A 148 -3.94 -2.92 0.25
CA LEU A 148 -3.31 -2.70 -1.06
C LEU A 148 -2.84 -1.25 -1.21
N THR A 149 -1.55 -1.11 -1.51
CA THR A 149 -0.93 0.18 -1.74
C THR A 149 -1.41 0.79 -3.07
N PHE A 150 -1.26 2.11 -3.22
CA PHE A 150 -1.64 2.79 -4.46
C PHE A 150 -0.96 2.18 -5.69
N ILE A 151 0.32 1.78 -5.56
CA ILE A 151 1.09 1.28 -6.69
C ILE A 151 0.72 -0.16 -7.06
N GLU A 152 0.34 -1.00 -6.10
CA GLU A 152 -0.18 -2.35 -6.38
C GLU A 152 -1.50 -2.27 -7.14
N ARG A 153 -2.38 -1.34 -6.75
CA ARG A 153 -3.62 -1.07 -7.50
C ARG A 153 -3.34 -0.53 -8.90
N ALA A 154 -2.29 0.27 -9.05
CA ALA A 154 -1.88 0.77 -10.37
C ALA A 154 -1.33 -0.32 -11.27
N LEU A 155 -0.50 -1.24 -10.74
CA LEU A 155 -0.05 -2.43 -11.47
C LEU A 155 -1.22 -3.29 -11.95
N PHE A 156 -2.20 -3.52 -11.08
CA PHE A 156 -3.42 -4.24 -11.44
C PHE A 156 -4.17 -3.53 -12.58
N ALA A 157 -4.38 -2.22 -12.44
CA ALA A 157 -5.04 -1.41 -13.48
C ALA A 157 -4.31 -1.48 -14.83
N GLY A 158 -2.98 -1.31 -14.82
CA GLY A 158 -2.13 -1.42 -16.01
C GLY A 158 -2.25 -2.79 -16.66
N ARG A 159 -2.24 -3.86 -15.86
CA ARG A 159 -2.36 -5.23 -16.38
C ARG A 159 -3.71 -5.50 -17.02
N LEU A 160 -4.81 -4.95 -16.46
CA LEU A 160 -6.13 -5.08 -17.07
C LEU A 160 -6.23 -4.31 -18.40
N GLU A 161 -5.61 -3.14 -18.50
CA GLU A 161 -5.55 -2.42 -19.77
C GLU A 161 -4.73 -3.17 -20.83
N GLU A 162 -3.59 -3.77 -20.45
CA GLU A 162 -2.80 -4.64 -21.35
C GLU A 162 -3.60 -5.83 -21.88
N LEU A 163 -4.51 -6.37 -21.06
CA LEU A 163 -5.42 -7.46 -21.43
C LEU A 163 -6.63 -6.98 -22.26
N GLY A 164 -6.76 -5.67 -22.51
CA GLY A 164 -7.80 -5.08 -23.35
C GLY A 164 -9.11 -4.75 -22.63
N TYR A 165 -9.14 -4.75 -21.30
CA TYR A 165 -10.35 -4.37 -20.56
C TYR A 165 -10.57 -2.85 -20.56
N ASP A 166 -11.82 -2.45 -20.68
CA ASP A 166 -12.20 -1.03 -20.66
C ASP A 166 -12.09 -0.41 -19.25
N ARG A 167 -12.10 0.93 -19.19
CA ARG A 167 -11.96 1.67 -17.93
C ARG A 167 -13.12 1.46 -16.95
N GLU A 168 -14.29 1.04 -17.42
CA GLU A 168 -15.44 0.74 -16.57
C GLU A 168 -15.19 -0.56 -15.80
N VAL A 169 -14.70 -1.60 -16.48
CA VAL A 169 -14.28 -2.87 -15.87
C VAL A 169 -13.19 -2.62 -14.84
N ILE A 170 -12.16 -1.84 -15.19
CA ILE A 170 -11.04 -1.55 -14.28
C ILE A 170 -11.53 -0.79 -13.03
N SER A 171 -12.37 0.22 -13.22
CA SER A 171 -12.96 1.00 -12.11
C SER A 171 -13.79 0.13 -11.19
N THR A 172 -14.60 -0.76 -11.78
CA THR A 172 -15.43 -1.72 -11.05
C THR A 172 -14.55 -2.70 -10.31
N ALA A 173 -13.57 -3.33 -10.95
CA ALA A 173 -12.67 -4.30 -10.31
C ALA A 173 -11.90 -3.70 -9.13
N LEU A 174 -11.47 -2.44 -9.23
CA LEU A 174 -10.70 -1.74 -8.18
C LEU A 174 -11.54 -1.04 -7.11
N ALA A 175 -12.88 -1.11 -7.19
CA ALA A 175 -13.80 -0.30 -6.40
C ALA A 175 -13.39 1.19 -6.38
N ALA A 176 -13.01 1.73 -7.53
CA ALA A 176 -12.39 3.04 -7.68
C ALA A 176 -13.16 3.96 -8.62
N ASN A 177 -13.11 5.27 -8.38
CA ASN A 177 -13.67 6.24 -9.32
C ASN A 177 -12.72 6.46 -10.53
N ALA A 178 -13.29 6.94 -11.64
CA ALA A 178 -12.57 7.16 -12.90
C ALA A 178 -11.35 8.08 -12.76
N ALA A 179 -11.40 9.08 -11.88
CA ALA A 179 -10.26 9.97 -11.61
C ALA A 179 -9.09 9.23 -10.94
N SER A 180 -9.39 8.32 -10.03
CA SER A 180 -8.38 7.50 -9.35
C SER A 180 -7.74 6.50 -10.31
N VAL A 181 -8.55 5.82 -11.12
CA VAL A 181 -8.05 4.93 -12.19
C VAL A 181 -7.19 5.71 -13.17
N SER A 182 -7.62 6.89 -13.62
CA SER A 182 -6.82 7.72 -14.55
C SER A 182 -5.44 8.07 -13.99
N LYS A 183 -5.35 8.37 -12.68
CA LYS A 183 -4.05 8.62 -12.03
C LYS A 183 -3.18 7.37 -12.02
N MET A 184 -3.74 6.20 -11.70
CA MET A 184 -3.04 4.92 -11.73
C MET A 184 -2.48 4.60 -13.12
N MET A 185 -3.33 4.71 -14.15
CA MET A 185 -2.92 4.48 -15.55
C MET A 185 -1.79 5.42 -15.94
N SER A 186 -1.91 6.71 -15.61
CA SER A 186 -0.87 7.69 -15.91
C SER A 186 0.48 7.41 -15.25
N VAL A 187 0.49 6.67 -14.14
CA VAL A 187 1.74 6.20 -13.53
C VAL A 187 2.30 5.07 -14.38
N MET A 188 1.50 4.03 -14.67
CA MET A 188 1.93 2.86 -15.44
C MET A 188 2.34 3.18 -16.89
N GLU A 189 1.77 4.21 -17.50
CA GLU A 189 2.18 4.70 -18.82
C GLU A 189 3.60 5.31 -18.83
N ARG A 190 4.07 5.83 -17.68
CA ARG A 190 5.34 6.59 -17.58
C ARG A 190 6.47 5.81 -16.92
N ILE A 191 6.14 4.84 -16.08
CA ILE A 191 7.11 4.03 -15.35
C ILE A 191 6.90 2.56 -15.67
N SER A 192 7.97 1.85 -16.02
CA SER A 192 7.85 0.44 -16.39
C SER A 192 7.46 -0.42 -15.18
N PRO A 193 6.72 -1.52 -15.39
CA PRO A 193 6.41 -2.47 -14.31
C PRO A 193 7.65 -3.03 -13.61
N GLU A 194 8.80 -3.09 -14.29
CA GLU A 194 10.07 -3.51 -13.71
C GLU A 194 10.56 -2.55 -12.62
N VAL A 195 10.52 -1.24 -12.89
CA VAL A 195 10.92 -0.23 -11.89
C VAL A 195 9.99 -0.27 -10.69
N VAL A 196 8.68 -0.45 -10.93
CA VAL A 196 7.71 -0.60 -9.84
C VAL A 196 8.02 -1.83 -8.99
N ARG A 197 8.28 -2.99 -9.61
CA ARG A 197 8.64 -4.23 -8.91
C ARG A 197 9.95 -4.07 -8.11
N ALA A 198 10.95 -3.40 -8.68
CA ALA A 198 12.21 -3.13 -7.99
C ALA A 198 12.01 -2.26 -6.74
N ILE A 199 11.10 -1.29 -6.78
CA ILE A 199 10.75 -0.48 -5.60
C ILE A 199 9.94 -1.32 -4.60
N GLY A 200 8.93 -2.06 -5.06
CA GLY A 200 7.96 -2.78 -4.23
C GLY A 200 6.75 -1.92 -3.84
N ALA A 201 5.95 -2.41 -2.89
CA ALA A 201 4.67 -1.82 -2.50
C ALA A 201 4.77 -0.40 -1.91
N ALA A 202 5.88 -0.08 -1.25
CA ALA A 202 6.16 1.19 -0.58
C ALA A 202 4.94 1.76 0.19
N PRO A 203 4.45 1.06 1.24
CA PRO A 203 3.21 1.40 1.94
C PRO A 203 3.21 2.80 2.58
N GLY A 204 4.38 3.36 2.90
CA GLY A 204 4.51 4.72 3.41
C GLY A 204 4.36 5.81 2.34
N VAL A 205 4.31 5.43 1.05
CA VAL A 205 4.33 6.36 -0.08
C VAL A 205 2.93 6.58 -0.64
N GLY A 206 2.43 7.80 -0.45
CA GLY A 206 1.13 8.21 -0.98
C GLY A 206 1.12 8.42 -2.50
N ARG A 207 -0.10 8.41 -3.06
CA ARG A 207 -0.39 8.62 -4.48
C ARG A 207 0.37 9.77 -5.14
N GLU A 208 0.37 10.95 -4.54
CA GLU A 208 0.98 12.14 -5.15
C GLU A 208 2.49 11.99 -5.33
N ARG A 209 3.15 11.23 -4.44
CA ARG A 209 4.58 10.94 -4.58
C ARG A 209 4.86 9.96 -5.70
N TRP A 210 4.04 8.92 -5.85
CA TRP A 210 4.13 8.00 -6.98
C TRP A 210 3.93 8.70 -8.33
N VAL A 211 2.98 9.63 -8.41
CA VAL A 211 2.79 10.48 -9.59
C VAL A 211 4.03 11.35 -9.85
N ALA A 212 4.59 11.98 -8.81
CA ALA A 212 5.81 12.77 -8.97
C ALA A 212 7.01 11.93 -9.44
N LEU A 213 7.16 10.70 -8.91
CA LEU A 213 8.20 9.77 -9.36
C LEU A 213 7.99 9.38 -10.83
N SER A 214 6.77 9.04 -11.24
CA SER A 214 6.50 8.63 -12.63
C SER A 214 6.80 9.75 -13.63
N LEU A 215 6.54 11.00 -13.27
CA LEU A 215 6.92 12.18 -14.07
C LEU A 215 8.44 12.37 -14.19
N LEU A 216 9.22 11.93 -13.20
CA LEU A 216 10.68 11.97 -13.24
C LEU A 216 11.26 10.78 -14.01
N ALA A 217 10.77 9.57 -13.73
CA ALA A 217 11.22 8.32 -14.34
C ALA A 217 10.87 8.23 -15.82
N GLY A 218 9.73 8.80 -16.24
CA GLY A 218 9.30 8.82 -17.64
C GLY A 218 10.08 9.79 -18.54
N LYS A 219 11.03 10.57 -18.00
CA LYS A 219 11.88 11.46 -18.82
C LYS A 219 13.01 10.65 -19.44
N ALA A 220 13.19 10.77 -20.75
CA ALA A 220 14.31 10.13 -21.47
C ALA A 220 15.70 10.50 -20.89
N SER A 221 15.86 11.72 -20.37
CA SER A 221 17.10 12.17 -19.73
C SER A 221 17.41 11.46 -18.40
N ASN A 222 16.42 10.77 -17.81
CA ASN A 222 16.55 10.05 -16.56
C ASN A 222 16.67 8.53 -16.73
N THR A 223 16.48 7.99 -17.94
CA THR A 223 16.53 6.54 -18.21
C THR A 223 17.84 5.91 -17.76
N ALA A 224 18.98 6.55 -18.03
CA ALA A 224 20.29 6.04 -17.58
C ALA A 224 20.41 6.03 -16.04
N ASN A 225 19.94 7.08 -15.36
CA ASN A 225 19.99 7.16 -13.90
C ASN A 225 19.05 6.12 -13.25
N VAL A 226 17.89 5.83 -13.87
CA VAL A 226 16.99 4.75 -13.41
C VAL A 226 17.72 3.41 -13.49
N ALA A 227 18.33 3.10 -14.63
CA ALA A 227 19.05 1.84 -14.81
C ALA A 227 20.23 1.70 -13.83
N GLU A 228 20.99 2.77 -13.61
CA GLU A 228 22.10 2.80 -12.64
C GLU A 228 21.63 2.50 -11.21
N VAL A 229 20.54 3.13 -10.76
CA VAL A 229 19.99 2.89 -9.40
C VAL A 229 19.47 1.46 -9.26
N LEU A 230 18.84 0.91 -10.30
CA LEU A 230 18.30 -0.46 -10.28
C LEU A 230 19.39 -1.53 -10.31
N GLN A 231 20.60 -1.21 -10.80
CA GLN A 231 21.75 -2.11 -10.82
C GLN A 231 22.58 -2.07 -9.52
N ASP A 232 22.33 -1.12 -8.63
CA ASP A 232 23.02 -1.04 -7.34
C ASP A 232 22.52 -2.13 -6.38
N ASP A 233 23.39 -3.05 -5.97
CA ASP A 233 23.06 -4.11 -5.01
C ASP A 233 22.57 -3.56 -3.68
N ASN A 234 23.07 -2.39 -3.27
CA ASN A 234 22.65 -1.74 -2.04
C ASN A 234 21.20 -1.24 -2.13
N PHE A 235 20.69 -0.93 -3.33
CA PHE A 235 19.30 -0.55 -3.53
C PHE A 235 18.36 -1.70 -3.14
N HIS A 236 18.65 -2.93 -3.57
CA HIS A 236 17.79 -4.10 -3.31
C HIS A 236 17.75 -4.51 -1.82
N GLN A 237 18.80 -4.17 -1.06
CA GLN A 237 18.87 -4.43 0.38
C GLN A 237 18.02 -3.45 1.21
N LEU A 238 17.61 -2.32 0.63
CA LEU A 238 16.79 -1.33 1.33
C LEU A 238 15.33 -1.81 1.46
N PRO A 239 14.63 -1.45 2.55
CA PRO A 239 13.18 -1.60 2.64
C PRO A 239 12.44 -0.87 1.51
N SER A 240 11.25 -1.33 1.14
CA SER A 240 10.51 -0.82 -0.04
C SER A 240 10.29 0.70 -0.05
N ASP A 241 9.91 1.31 1.10
CA ASP A 241 9.79 2.76 1.22
C ASP A 241 11.12 3.48 0.97
N LYS A 242 12.24 2.89 1.42
CA LYS A 242 13.59 3.45 1.24
C LYS A 242 14.08 3.32 -0.20
N ARG A 243 13.70 2.25 -0.90
CA ARG A 243 13.94 2.12 -2.35
C ARG A 243 13.23 3.21 -3.14
N PHE A 244 11.97 3.50 -2.80
CA PHE A 244 11.25 4.62 -3.40
C PHE A 244 12.00 5.94 -3.21
N GLU A 245 12.40 6.27 -1.98
CA GLU A 245 13.10 7.53 -1.70
C GLU A 245 14.47 7.62 -2.38
N ALA A 246 15.22 6.50 -2.43
CA ALA A 246 16.51 6.45 -3.10
C ALA A 246 16.39 6.77 -4.60
N LEU A 247 15.46 6.12 -5.30
CA LEU A 247 15.22 6.40 -6.71
C LEU A 247 14.70 7.83 -6.91
N TYR A 248 13.72 8.27 -6.10
CA TYR A 248 13.19 9.62 -6.21
C TYR A 248 14.28 10.70 -6.04
N ALA A 249 15.18 10.53 -5.06
CA ALA A 249 16.29 11.44 -4.83
C ALA A 249 17.30 11.45 -5.98
N ALA A 250 17.63 10.28 -6.54
CA ALA A 250 18.55 10.16 -7.68
C ALA A 250 18.03 10.87 -8.94
N LEU A 251 16.72 10.79 -9.19
CA LEU A 251 16.11 11.39 -10.38
C LEU A 251 15.78 12.88 -10.22
N ASN A 252 15.57 13.34 -8.99
CA ASN A 252 15.21 14.73 -8.69
C ASN A 252 16.47 15.60 -8.48
N LYS A 253 17.19 15.95 -9.56
CA LYS A 253 18.41 16.76 -9.51
C LYS A 253 18.23 18.21 -8.98
N SER A 254 17.00 18.71 -8.84
CA SER A 254 16.70 19.96 -8.11
C SER A 254 16.60 19.77 -6.59
N ALA A 255 16.43 18.53 -6.12
CA ALA A 255 16.75 18.16 -4.75
C ALA A 255 18.27 17.98 -4.67
N ARG A 256 18.99 19.06 -4.32
CA ARG A 256 20.37 18.91 -3.83
C ARG A 256 20.38 17.77 -2.80
N PRO A 257 21.42 16.91 -2.78
CA PRO A 257 21.54 15.93 -1.72
C PRO A 257 21.36 16.69 -0.40
N VAL A 258 20.56 16.13 0.51
CA VAL A 258 20.62 16.55 1.91
C VAL A 258 22.01 16.17 2.39
N LYS A 259 23.02 16.99 2.03
CA LYS A 259 24.23 17.10 2.82
C LYS A 259 23.69 17.34 4.21
N LYS A 260 24.00 16.44 5.14
CA LYS A 260 23.83 16.69 6.58
C LYS A 260 24.33 18.11 6.79
N THR A 261 23.38 19.04 6.92
CA THR A 261 23.72 20.43 7.17
C THR A 261 24.30 20.34 8.56
N VAL A 262 25.58 20.69 8.69
CA VAL A 262 26.16 21.03 9.99
C VAL A 262 25.10 21.86 10.69
N ALA A 263 24.59 21.37 11.81
CA ALA A 263 23.44 21.95 12.48
C ALA A 263 23.67 23.46 12.58
N ALA A 264 22.85 24.24 11.86
CA ALA A 264 22.94 25.68 11.92
C ALA A 264 22.85 26.08 13.39
N ARG A 265 23.81 26.90 13.87
CA ARG A 265 23.76 27.40 15.26
C ARG A 265 22.41 28.11 15.43
N LYS A 266 21.60 27.54 16.32
CA LYS A 266 20.31 28.11 16.72
C LYS A 266 20.55 28.86 18.01
N ASP A 267 20.63 30.18 17.92
CA ASP A 267 20.74 31.04 19.09
C ASP A 267 19.35 31.60 19.41
N THR A 268 18.98 31.54 20.69
CA THR A 268 17.70 32.08 21.16
C THR A 268 17.98 33.26 22.08
N TRP A 269 17.34 34.39 21.81
CA TRP A 269 17.37 35.57 22.65
C TRP A 269 15.99 35.90 23.21
N GLN A 270 15.96 36.32 24.48
CA GLN A 270 14.75 36.77 25.16
C GLN A 270 15.13 37.84 26.20
N PRO A 271 14.41 38.98 26.29
CA PRO A 271 14.58 39.95 27.35
C PRO A 271 14.01 39.41 28.67
N ARG A 272 14.45 39.97 29.81
CA ARG A 272 14.10 39.48 31.16
C ARG A 272 12.60 39.45 31.45
N ASP A 273 11.83 40.34 30.81
CA ASP A 273 10.37 40.44 30.93
C ASP A 273 9.61 39.44 30.04
N LYS A 274 10.32 38.66 29.22
CA LYS A 274 9.78 37.66 28.28
C LYS A 274 8.78 38.23 27.27
N ALA A 275 8.77 39.55 27.06
CA ALA A 275 7.79 40.21 26.20
C ALA A 275 8.02 39.94 24.71
N VAL A 276 9.23 39.50 24.35
CA VAL A 276 9.68 39.17 22.99
C VAL A 276 10.54 37.90 23.06
N GLN A 277 10.46 37.02 22.08
CA GLN A 277 11.39 35.91 21.92
C GLN A 277 11.89 35.91 20.48
N ALA A 278 13.20 35.86 20.28
CA ALA A 278 13.84 35.82 18.98
C ALA A 278 14.64 34.53 18.80
N GLU A 279 14.34 33.80 17.74
CA GLU A 279 15.13 32.67 17.26
C GLU A 279 15.98 33.15 16.09
N MET A 280 17.30 32.96 16.18
CA MET A 280 18.27 33.37 15.15
C MET A 280 18.88 32.14 14.51
N LYS A 281 18.98 32.17 13.19
CA LYS A 281 19.63 31.12 12.41
C LYS A 281 20.57 31.78 11.40
N ASN A 282 21.83 31.36 11.42
CA ASN A 282 22.82 31.73 10.42
C ASN A 282 23.31 30.47 9.71
N ASP A 283 23.15 30.41 8.38
CA ASP A 283 23.63 29.29 7.56
C ASP A 283 24.88 29.63 6.74
N GLY A 284 25.50 30.79 6.99
CA GLY A 284 26.68 31.29 6.30
C GLY A 284 26.39 31.98 4.96
N LYS A 285 25.16 31.87 4.44
CA LYS A 285 24.70 32.59 3.23
C LYS A 285 23.56 33.55 3.52
N ALA A 286 22.75 33.25 4.52
CA ALA A 286 21.66 34.06 4.99
C ALA A 286 21.57 34.04 6.52
N PHE A 287 21.21 35.19 7.09
CA PHE A 287 20.82 35.31 8.49
C PHE A 287 19.30 35.48 8.56
N SER A 288 18.63 34.68 9.38
CA SER A 288 17.20 34.84 9.65
C SER A 288 16.92 35.05 11.13
N LEU A 289 16.03 36.00 11.40
CA LEU A 289 15.54 36.36 12.73
C LEU A 289 14.02 36.10 12.75
N SER A 290 13.57 35.15 13.56
CA SER A 290 12.15 34.86 13.74
C SER A 290 11.71 35.26 15.14
N MET A 291 10.66 36.07 15.23
CA MET A 291 10.21 36.64 16.50
C MET A 291 8.80 36.18 16.86
N LYS A 292 8.61 35.81 18.12
CA LYS A 292 7.34 35.36 18.71
C LYS A 292 7.10 36.10 20.04
N ALA A 293 5.92 35.94 20.62
CA ALA A 293 5.41 36.60 21.84
C ALA A 293 4.73 37.97 21.64
N ARG A 294 4.21 38.52 22.74
CA ARG A 294 3.20 39.60 22.77
C ARG A 294 3.62 40.87 22.03
N ASN A 295 4.90 41.25 22.10
CA ASN A 295 5.39 42.49 21.49
C ASN A 295 6.16 42.27 20.17
N ALA A 296 6.16 41.05 19.61
CA ALA A 296 6.97 40.70 18.44
C ALA A 296 6.68 41.59 17.21
N GLY A 297 5.42 41.88 16.91
CA GLY A 297 5.05 42.73 15.77
C GLY A 297 5.56 44.17 15.92
N ARG A 298 5.25 44.82 17.05
CA ARG A 298 5.66 46.21 17.33
C ARG A 298 7.18 46.37 17.39
N PHE A 299 7.86 45.40 18.01
CA PHE A 299 9.32 45.42 18.08
C PHE A 299 9.97 45.12 16.72
N GLY A 300 9.36 44.24 15.91
CA GLY A 300 9.81 43.97 14.55
C GLY A 300 9.72 45.20 13.64
N GLU A 301 8.64 45.97 13.72
CA GLU A 301 8.49 47.25 13.00
C GLU A 301 9.56 48.27 13.42
N PHE A 302 9.80 48.40 14.73
CA PHE A 302 10.84 49.27 15.28
C PHE A 302 12.26 48.85 14.85
N LEU A 303 12.54 47.54 14.82
CA LEU A 303 13.82 47.01 14.36
C LEU A 303 14.02 47.30 12.88
N SER A 304 12.99 47.05 12.07
CA SER A 304 12.98 47.32 10.63
C SER A 304 13.26 48.79 10.32
N SER A 305 12.62 49.72 11.06
CA SER A 305 12.82 51.16 10.85
C SER A 305 14.21 51.67 11.26
N ARG A 306 15.04 50.84 11.90
CA ARG A 306 16.39 51.20 12.38
C ARG A 306 17.51 50.41 11.70
N LEU A 307 17.19 49.59 10.70
CA LEU A 307 18.18 48.73 10.07
C LEU A 307 19.36 49.51 9.48
N ASP A 308 19.11 50.65 8.85
CA ASP A 308 20.17 51.48 8.26
C ASP A 308 21.15 51.98 9.35
N ALA A 309 20.63 52.53 10.44
CA ALA A 309 21.44 53.02 11.55
C ALA A 309 22.20 51.90 12.27
N LEU A 310 21.59 50.73 12.44
CA LEU A 310 22.24 49.55 13.03
C LEU A 310 23.35 49.01 12.12
N TYR A 311 23.16 49.07 10.81
CA TYR A 311 24.17 48.66 9.83
C TYR A 311 25.36 49.63 9.80
N GLU A 312 25.11 50.94 9.83
CA GLU A 312 26.17 51.95 9.94
C GLU A 312 26.99 51.78 11.23
N GLN A 313 26.32 51.52 12.36
CA GLN A 313 26.99 51.25 13.63
C GLN A 313 27.85 49.97 13.55
N PHE A 314 27.33 48.91 12.93
CA PHE A 314 28.07 47.66 12.72
C PHE A 314 29.36 47.89 11.92
N LEU A 315 29.28 48.63 10.80
CA LEU A 315 30.46 48.96 9.98
C LEU A 315 31.49 49.79 10.76
N ALA A 316 31.04 50.72 11.60
CA ALA A 316 31.93 51.53 12.43
C ALA A 316 32.61 50.73 13.55
N GLU A 317 31.99 49.66 14.04
CA GLU A 317 32.56 48.76 15.04
C GLU A 317 33.54 47.75 14.43
N GLU A 318 33.25 47.20 13.24
CA GLU A 318 34.22 46.35 12.53
C GLU A 318 35.46 47.13 12.10
N GLY A 319 35.31 48.38 11.64
CA GLY A 319 36.44 49.24 11.29
C GLY A 319 37.38 49.57 12.46
N LYS A 320 36.92 49.42 13.72
CA LYS A 320 37.72 49.61 14.94
C LYS A 320 38.38 48.33 15.46
N GLN A 321 37.99 47.17 14.96
CA GLN A 321 38.61 45.87 15.32
C GLN A 321 39.72 45.45 14.36
N GLY A 322 39.95 46.21 13.29
CA GLY A 322 40.96 45.95 12.26
C GLY A 322 42.25 46.78 12.34
N ASP A 323 42.44 47.58 13.41
CA ASP A 323 43.67 48.32 13.75
C ASP A 323 44.32 47.72 15.01
#